data_AF-A0A7I8C4M5-F1
#
_entry.id   AF-A0A7I8C4M5-F1
#
_cell.length_a   1.000
_cell.length_b   1.000
_cell.length_c   1.000
_cell.angle_alpha   90.00
_cell.angle_beta   90.00
_cell.angle_gamma   90.00
#
_symmetry.space_group_name_H-M   'P 1'
#
loop_
_entity.id
_entity.type
_entity.pdbx_description
1 polymer ?
#
loop_
_entity_poly.entity_id
_entity_poly.type
_entity_poly.pdbx_seq_one_letter_code
_entity_poly.pdbx_strand_id
1 'polypeptide(L)'
;MISLANVTRWLGQQAEAAGVEIFPGFSAAEVPYNEDGSVKGVATCNLGIGKDGEPTENFQLGMELHAKYTLFCEGARGHLGRQLSDKFKLRDGADPQVYGIGIKELWEIDPAKHEPGLVIHTAGWPLDTQTYGGSFLYHIDNNQVMVGFVVGLGYSNPYLSPFEEFQRYKTHPSIRAFLEGGKRVSYGARAITAGGLLSLPKLAFPGGALVGDDAGFLNASRIKGSHAAIKTGMLAADAAFDAVQAGRHNDELVAYPESFKTSWLHTELHKARNFKQWMSKGLSRHVDGRHRTEAAGRQRAMDAASPALGSRDAETGLAVHADRVSQA
;
A
#
# COMPACT_ATOMS: atom_id res chain seq x y z
N MET A 1 -3.47 6.06 -17.03
CA MET A 1 -3.00 5.81 -15.65
C MET A 1 -3.49 6.97 -14.78
N ILE A 2 -3.84 6.73 -13.50
CA ILE A 2 -4.53 7.74 -12.67
C ILE A 2 -3.69 8.20 -11.48
N SER A 3 -3.87 9.45 -11.07
CA SER A 3 -3.32 9.97 -9.80
C SER A 3 -4.22 9.57 -8.64
N LEU A 4 -3.69 8.77 -7.69
CA LEU A 4 -4.47 8.35 -6.52
C LEU A 4 -4.94 9.55 -5.68
N ALA A 5 -4.15 10.63 -5.61
CA ALA A 5 -4.55 11.85 -4.91
C ALA A 5 -5.80 12.50 -5.55
N ASN A 6 -5.91 12.48 -6.88
CA ASN A 6 -7.08 13.00 -7.58
C ASN A 6 -8.30 12.09 -7.38
N VAL A 7 -8.11 10.77 -7.40
CA VAL A 7 -9.17 9.80 -7.11
C VAL A 7 -9.69 9.99 -5.68
N THR A 8 -8.80 10.09 -4.68
CA THR A 8 -9.20 10.29 -3.28
C THR A 8 -9.93 11.63 -3.09
N ARG A 9 -9.47 12.71 -3.73
CA ARG A 9 -10.16 14.01 -3.68
C ARG A 9 -11.56 13.91 -4.27
N TRP A 10 -11.70 13.24 -5.42
CA TRP A 10 -12.99 13.03 -6.06
C TRP A 10 -13.90 12.15 -5.20
N LEU A 11 -13.39 11.07 -4.60
CA LEU A 11 -14.16 10.23 -3.67
C LEU A 11 -14.64 11.01 -2.44
N GLY A 12 -13.82 11.93 -1.91
CA GLY A 12 -14.22 12.84 -0.84
C GLY A 12 -15.44 13.68 -1.23
N GLN A 13 -15.44 14.27 -2.43
CA GLN A 13 -16.58 15.02 -2.94
C GLN A 13 -17.84 14.15 -3.09
N GLN A 14 -17.69 12.90 -3.52
CA GLN A 14 -18.84 11.98 -3.60
C GLN A 14 -19.39 11.63 -2.21
N ALA A 15 -18.51 11.45 -1.21
CA ALA A 15 -18.91 11.18 0.16
C ALA A 15 -19.62 12.39 0.78
N GLU A 16 -19.10 13.60 0.62
CA GLU A 16 -19.75 14.84 1.09
C GLU A 16 -21.12 15.02 0.44
N ALA A 17 -21.23 14.79 -0.87
CA ALA A 17 -22.51 14.83 -1.58
C ALA A 17 -23.52 13.78 -1.07
N ALA A 18 -23.04 12.68 -0.49
CA ALA A 18 -23.86 11.66 0.18
C ALA A 18 -24.15 11.96 1.65
N GLY A 19 -23.73 13.13 2.16
CA GLY A 19 -23.98 13.57 3.54
C GLY A 19 -22.90 13.14 4.56
N VAL A 20 -21.75 12.65 4.11
CA VAL A 20 -20.61 12.35 4.99
C VAL A 20 -19.92 13.65 5.39
N GLU A 21 -19.72 13.84 6.69
CA GLU A 21 -18.92 14.94 7.20
C GLU A 21 -17.42 14.58 7.14
N ILE A 22 -16.63 15.40 6.44
CA ILE A 22 -15.18 15.22 6.32
C ILE A 22 -14.46 16.37 7.03
N PHE A 23 -13.60 16.04 7.98
CA PHE A 23 -12.82 16.99 8.77
C PHE A 23 -11.33 16.94 8.39
N PRO A 24 -10.91 17.53 7.26
CA PRO A 24 -9.50 17.56 6.90
C PRO A 24 -8.71 18.44 7.87
N GLY A 25 -7.44 18.09 8.11
CA GLY A 25 -6.55 18.84 9.00
C GLY A 25 -6.63 18.44 10.48
N PHE A 26 -7.53 17.52 10.84
CA PHE A 26 -7.63 16.97 12.19
C PHE A 26 -7.12 15.53 12.23
N SER A 27 -6.05 15.30 12.97
CA SER A 27 -5.52 13.95 13.20
C SER A 27 -6.21 13.32 14.39
N ALA A 28 -6.75 12.11 14.22
CA ALA A 28 -7.07 11.24 15.35
C ALA A 28 -5.76 10.86 16.05
N ALA A 29 -5.63 11.17 17.34
CA ALA A 29 -4.40 11.01 18.12
C ALA A 29 -4.55 9.97 19.24
N GLU A 30 -5.77 9.75 19.73
CA GLU A 30 -6.05 8.83 20.83
C GLU A 30 -7.31 8.00 20.57
N VAL A 31 -7.38 6.84 21.21
CA VAL A 31 -8.55 5.94 21.19
C VAL A 31 -9.21 5.94 22.57
N PRO A 32 -10.32 6.65 22.78
CA PRO A 32 -11.13 6.49 23.99
C PRO A 32 -11.81 5.10 24.01
N TYR A 33 -11.93 4.54 25.21
CA TYR A 33 -12.58 3.25 25.45
C TYR A 33 -13.76 3.41 26.41
N ASN A 34 -14.77 2.56 26.25
CA ASN A 34 -15.84 2.40 27.22
C ASN A 34 -15.35 1.62 28.46
N GLU A 35 -16.15 1.61 29.52
CA GLU A 35 -15.83 0.90 30.77
C GLU A 35 -15.63 -0.62 30.56
N ASP A 36 -16.31 -1.21 29.58
CA ASP A 36 -16.17 -2.62 29.19
C ASP A 36 -14.91 -2.90 28.34
N GLY A 37 -14.13 -1.86 28.01
CA GLY A 37 -12.93 -1.94 27.20
C GLY A 37 -13.14 -1.88 25.69
N SER A 38 -14.38 -1.78 25.21
CA SER A 38 -14.69 -1.57 23.79
C SER A 38 -14.29 -0.18 23.31
N VAL A 39 -14.02 -0.04 22.02
CA VAL A 39 -13.71 1.27 21.42
C VAL A 39 -14.94 2.16 21.46
N LYS A 40 -14.76 3.37 21.99
CA LYS A 40 -15.79 4.42 22.08
C LYS A 40 -15.76 5.38 20.89
N GLY A 41 -14.60 5.55 20.26
CA GLY A 41 -14.40 6.56 19.22
C GLY A 41 -12.94 6.87 18.95
N VAL A 42 -12.68 8.12 18.57
CA VAL A 42 -11.33 8.73 18.47
C VAL A 42 -11.32 10.10 19.14
N ALA A 43 -10.16 10.55 19.60
CA ALA A 43 -9.94 11.94 20.00
C ALA A 43 -8.94 12.62 19.07
N THR A 44 -9.19 13.89 18.71
CA THR A 44 -8.25 14.67 17.91
C THR A 44 -7.06 15.14 18.74
N CYS A 45 -5.95 15.51 18.10
CA CYS A 45 -4.81 16.10 18.81
C CYS A 45 -5.16 17.43 19.48
N ASN A 46 -4.48 17.71 20.59
CA ASN A 46 -4.42 19.05 21.17
C ASN A 46 -3.64 19.99 20.23
N LEU A 47 -4.05 21.25 20.16
CA LEU A 47 -3.33 22.31 19.46
C LEU A 47 -2.67 23.25 20.47
N GLY A 48 -1.65 23.98 20.01
CA GLY A 48 -0.94 24.93 20.86
C GLY A 48 -0.06 24.29 21.94
N ILE A 49 0.50 23.11 21.67
CA ILE A 49 1.54 22.49 22.50
C ILE A 49 2.92 22.94 22.00
N GLY A 50 3.77 23.41 22.91
CA GLY A 50 5.14 23.85 22.62
C GLY A 50 6.07 22.69 22.28
N LYS A 51 7.28 23.02 21.76
CA LYS A 51 8.32 22.01 21.48
C LYS A 51 8.82 21.30 22.74
N ASP A 52 8.65 21.92 23.89
CA ASP A 52 8.91 21.41 25.23
C ASP A 52 7.81 20.46 25.73
N GLY A 53 6.68 20.37 25.03
CA GLY A 53 5.53 19.55 25.41
C GLY A 53 4.51 20.27 26.30
N GLU A 54 4.77 21.53 26.66
CA GLU A 54 3.89 22.29 27.55
C GLU A 54 2.80 23.06 26.78
N PRO A 55 1.61 23.27 27.36
CA PRO A 55 0.58 24.12 26.78
C PRO A 55 1.06 25.57 26.61
N THR A 56 0.86 26.13 25.42
CA THR A 56 1.06 27.56 25.16
C THR A 56 -0.19 28.37 25.46
N GLU A 57 -0.11 29.70 25.37
CA GLU A 57 -1.28 30.60 25.45
C GLU A 57 -2.37 30.30 24.41
N ASN A 58 -2.02 29.63 23.31
CA ASN A 58 -2.94 29.23 22.24
C ASN A 58 -3.42 27.77 22.39
N PHE A 59 -3.28 27.17 23.58
CA PHE A 59 -3.68 25.78 23.80
C PHE A 59 -5.17 25.56 23.54
N GLN A 60 -5.47 24.50 22.79
CA GLN A 60 -6.84 24.04 22.58
C GLN A 60 -6.88 22.53 22.77
N LEU A 61 -7.79 22.09 23.64
CA LEU A 61 -8.04 20.68 23.88
C LEU A 61 -8.64 20.04 22.63
N GLY A 62 -8.17 18.85 22.29
CA GLY A 62 -8.75 18.02 21.24
C GLY A 62 -10.18 17.61 21.55
N MET A 63 -10.91 17.21 20.52
CA MET A 63 -12.31 16.79 20.63
C MET A 63 -12.43 15.28 20.57
N GLU A 64 -13.23 14.70 21.47
CA GLU A 64 -13.65 13.31 21.35
C GLU A 64 -14.83 13.18 20.38
N LEU A 65 -14.69 12.27 19.42
CA LEU A 65 -15.73 11.88 18.47
C LEU A 65 -16.19 10.48 18.84
N HIS A 66 -17.35 10.37 19.50
CA HIS A 66 -17.92 9.09 19.90
C HIS A 66 -18.73 8.47 18.77
N ALA A 67 -18.58 7.16 18.58
CA ALA A 67 -19.26 6.42 17.54
C ALA A 67 -19.69 5.03 18.02
N LYS A 68 -20.75 4.47 17.42
CA LYS A 68 -21.16 3.08 17.65
C LYS A 68 -20.09 2.09 17.16
N TYR A 69 -19.44 2.41 16.05
CA TYR A 69 -18.32 1.67 15.48
C TYR A 69 -17.32 2.64 14.86
N THR A 70 -16.03 2.41 15.08
CA THR A 70 -14.93 3.19 14.52
C THR A 70 -14.11 2.34 13.56
N LEU A 71 -13.99 2.76 12.30
CA LEU A 71 -13.18 2.09 11.29
C LEU A 71 -11.81 2.77 11.19
N PHE A 72 -10.75 2.01 11.42
CA PHE A 72 -9.37 2.50 11.37
C PHE A 72 -8.77 2.23 9.99
N CYS A 73 -8.47 3.33 9.29
CA CYS A 73 -8.08 3.37 7.89
C CYS A 73 -6.78 4.18 7.68
N GLU A 74 -5.86 4.18 8.66
CA GLU A 74 -4.65 5.03 8.63
C GLU A 74 -3.64 4.63 7.53
N GLY A 75 -3.82 3.43 6.99
CA GLY A 75 -2.95 2.83 5.99
C GLY A 75 -1.71 2.19 6.61
N ALA A 76 -0.69 1.93 5.79
CA ALA A 76 0.48 1.19 6.25
C ALA A 76 1.16 1.87 7.44
N ARG A 77 1.38 1.10 8.52
CA ARG A 77 1.93 1.60 9.80
C ARG A 77 1.05 2.68 10.45
N GLY A 78 -0.27 2.50 10.48
CA GLY A 78 -1.18 3.29 11.33
C GLY A 78 -0.75 3.27 12.80
N HIS A 79 -0.75 4.43 13.45
CA HIS A 79 -0.25 4.53 14.83
C HIS A 79 -1.31 4.11 15.85
N LEU A 80 -2.60 4.39 15.59
CA LEU A 80 -3.71 3.89 16.39
C LEU A 80 -3.94 2.41 16.09
N GLY A 81 -3.87 2.00 14.83
CA GLY A 81 -3.93 0.60 14.40
C GLY A 81 -2.90 -0.28 15.13
N ARG A 82 -1.69 0.25 15.38
CA ARG A 82 -0.68 -0.41 16.22
C ARG A 82 -1.12 -0.54 17.68
N GLN A 83 -1.59 0.54 18.30
CA GLN A 83 -2.06 0.53 19.70
C GLN A 83 -3.23 -0.46 19.89
N LEU A 84 -4.17 -0.49 18.95
CA LEU A 84 -5.29 -1.43 18.92
C LEU A 84 -4.81 -2.87 18.77
N SER A 85 -3.83 -3.09 17.90
CA SER A 85 -3.20 -4.41 17.73
C SER A 85 -2.60 -4.93 19.02
N ASP A 86 -1.92 -4.07 19.77
CA ASP A 86 -1.30 -4.42 21.05
C ASP A 86 -2.36 -4.67 22.14
N LYS A 87 -3.36 -3.77 22.27
CA LYS A 87 -4.42 -3.87 23.29
C LYS A 87 -5.29 -5.12 23.11
N PHE A 88 -5.77 -5.37 21.90
CA PHE A 88 -6.69 -6.48 21.59
C PHE A 88 -5.98 -7.74 21.10
N LYS A 89 -4.63 -7.74 21.12
CA LYS A 89 -3.80 -8.86 20.65
C LYS A 89 -4.18 -9.33 19.25
N LEU A 90 -4.46 -8.38 18.35
CA LEU A 90 -5.00 -8.67 17.02
C LEU A 90 -4.05 -9.50 16.14
N ARG A 91 -2.78 -9.58 16.51
CA ARG A 91 -1.76 -10.32 15.77
C ARG A 91 -1.52 -11.74 16.27
N ASP A 92 -2.22 -12.18 17.31
CA ASP A 92 -2.09 -13.55 17.81
C ASP A 92 -2.48 -14.55 16.70
N GLY A 93 -1.55 -15.44 16.34
CA GLY A 93 -1.72 -16.41 15.27
C GLY A 93 -1.51 -15.89 13.84
N ALA A 94 -1.09 -14.64 13.65
CA ALA A 94 -0.72 -14.07 12.36
C ALA A 94 0.81 -13.92 12.21
N ASP A 95 1.33 -14.08 11.00
CA ASP A 95 2.74 -13.80 10.73
C ASP A 95 3.05 -12.32 10.96
N PRO A 96 4.29 -11.94 11.32
CA PRO A 96 4.70 -10.55 11.37
C PRO A 96 4.46 -9.84 10.03
N GLN A 97 3.97 -8.61 10.07
CA GLN A 97 3.79 -7.82 8.86
C GLN A 97 5.16 -7.43 8.30
N VAL A 98 5.29 -7.56 6.97
CA VAL A 98 6.49 -7.13 6.23
C VAL A 98 6.17 -5.81 5.54
N TYR A 99 7.17 -4.95 5.42
CA TYR A 99 7.00 -3.63 4.82
C TYR A 99 8.05 -3.37 3.74
N GLY A 100 7.71 -2.49 2.81
CA GLY A 100 8.67 -1.81 1.94
C GLY A 100 8.53 -0.31 2.07
N ILE A 101 9.54 0.44 1.67
CA ILE A 101 9.45 1.87 1.47
C ILE A 101 9.42 2.17 -0.03
N GLY A 102 8.35 2.83 -0.47
CA GLY A 102 8.21 3.33 -1.82
C GLY A 102 8.58 4.80 -1.85
N ILE A 103 9.44 5.17 -2.79
CA ILE A 103 9.84 6.54 -3.08
C ILE A 103 9.36 6.85 -4.50
N LYS A 104 8.76 8.01 -4.69
CA LYS A 104 8.15 8.41 -5.96
C LYS A 104 8.48 9.86 -6.28
N GLU A 105 8.73 10.12 -7.56
CA GLU A 105 8.77 11.44 -8.14
C GLU A 105 7.76 11.57 -9.28
N LEU A 106 7.26 12.79 -9.48
CA LEU A 106 6.53 13.18 -10.68
C LEU A 106 7.45 14.04 -11.54
N TRP A 107 7.54 13.73 -12.83
CA TRP A 107 8.37 14.45 -13.78
C TRP A 107 7.55 14.91 -14.97
N GLU A 108 7.78 16.14 -15.42
CA GLU A 108 7.44 16.59 -16.78
C GLU A 108 8.60 16.20 -17.70
N ILE A 109 8.29 15.52 -18.81
CA ILE A 109 9.27 15.05 -19.77
C ILE A 109 9.04 15.69 -21.14
N ASP A 110 10.03 15.58 -22.02
CA ASP A 110 9.87 15.94 -23.43
C ASP A 110 8.67 15.16 -24.04
N PRO A 111 7.67 15.85 -24.62
CA PRO A 111 6.53 15.20 -25.26
C PRO A 111 6.94 14.16 -26.32
N ALA A 112 8.08 14.33 -26.99
CA ALA A 112 8.58 13.38 -27.98
C ALA A 112 9.00 12.03 -27.38
N LYS A 113 9.26 11.99 -26.07
CA LYS A 113 9.61 10.79 -25.29
C LYS A 113 8.43 10.20 -24.55
N HIS A 114 7.25 10.83 -24.63
CA HIS A 114 6.06 10.42 -23.88
C HIS A 114 5.23 9.42 -24.68
N GLU A 115 4.93 8.27 -24.07
CA GLU A 115 4.05 7.25 -24.62
C GLU A 115 2.83 7.03 -23.71
N PRO A 116 1.65 7.60 -24.04
CA PRO A 116 0.45 7.45 -23.23
C PRO A 116 0.11 5.98 -22.95
N GLY A 117 -0.11 5.64 -21.67
CA GLY A 117 -0.47 4.29 -21.24
C GLY A 117 0.70 3.31 -21.09
N LEU A 118 1.95 3.74 -21.36
CA LEU A 118 3.15 2.94 -21.10
C LEU A 118 3.39 2.77 -19.60
N VAL A 119 3.59 1.52 -19.20
CA VAL A 119 3.85 1.07 -17.84
C VAL A 119 5.10 0.23 -17.84
N ILE A 120 6.13 0.67 -17.12
CA ILE A 120 7.40 -0.04 -17.00
C ILE A 120 7.60 -0.47 -15.54
N HIS A 121 7.98 -1.72 -15.34
CA HIS A 121 8.49 -2.23 -14.08
C HIS A 121 9.90 -2.78 -14.30
N THR A 122 10.80 -2.56 -13.34
CA THR A 122 12.13 -3.17 -13.38
C THR A 122 12.48 -3.86 -12.07
N ALA A 123 13.35 -4.86 -12.17
CA ALA A 123 13.95 -5.55 -11.04
C ALA A 123 15.45 -5.78 -11.28
N GLY A 124 16.21 -5.96 -10.19
CA GLY A 124 17.66 -6.08 -10.23
C GLY A 124 18.35 -4.76 -9.89
N TRP A 125 19.28 -4.32 -10.74
CA TRP A 125 20.09 -3.12 -10.50
C TRP A 125 19.22 -1.91 -10.13
N PRO A 126 19.64 -1.08 -9.15
CA PRO A 126 20.94 -1.09 -8.46
C PRO A 126 21.03 -1.99 -7.22
N LEU A 127 19.97 -2.73 -6.89
CA LEU A 127 19.95 -3.61 -5.73
C LEU A 127 20.74 -4.90 -5.97
N ASP A 128 21.31 -5.45 -4.90
CA ASP A 128 21.88 -6.79 -4.92
C ASP A 128 20.78 -7.87 -5.00
N THR A 129 21.19 -9.13 -5.16
CA THR A 129 20.24 -10.24 -5.31
C THR A 129 19.56 -10.66 -4.01
N GLN A 130 20.00 -10.15 -2.85
CA GLN A 130 19.45 -10.47 -1.53
C GLN A 130 18.46 -9.42 -1.05
N THR A 131 18.51 -8.22 -1.60
CA THR A 131 17.65 -7.10 -1.26
C THR A 131 16.40 -7.11 -2.13
N TYR A 132 15.25 -7.29 -1.52
CA TYR A 132 13.98 -7.18 -2.23
C TYR A 132 13.73 -5.72 -2.63
N GLY A 133 13.43 -5.50 -3.90
CA GLY A 133 12.97 -4.21 -4.39
C GLY A 133 12.75 -4.22 -5.89
N GLY A 134 12.43 -3.06 -6.42
CA GLY A 134 12.16 -2.86 -7.84
C GLY A 134 11.65 -1.45 -8.10
N SER A 135 11.40 -1.16 -9.37
CA SER A 135 10.97 0.16 -9.80
C SER A 135 9.63 0.13 -10.51
N PHE A 136 9.08 1.33 -10.70
CA PHE A 136 8.03 1.56 -11.67
C PHE A 136 8.25 2.91 -12.40
N LEU A 137 7.82 2.97 -13.65
CA LEU A 137 7.71 4.21 -14.42
C LEU A 137 6.41 4.16 -15.22
N TYR A 138 5.51 5.10 -14.96
CA TYR A 138 4.19 5.15 -15.60
C TYR A 138 4.00 6.47 -16.34
N HIS A 139 3.66 6.40 -17.62
CA HIS A 139 3.24 7.55 -18.39
C HIS A 139 1.80 7.92 -18.05
N ILE A 140 1.61 9.17 -17.62
CA ILE A 140 0.32 9.75 -17.24
C ILE A 140 0.03 10.97 -18.13
N ASP A 141 -1.12 11.62 -17.94
CA ASP A 141 -1.52 12.78 -18.73
C ASP A 141 -0.53 13.96 -18.59
N ASN A 142 -0.65 14.95 -19.48
CA ASN A 142 0.16 16.19 -19.49
C ASN A 142 1.66 15.99 -19.70
N ASN A 143 2.07 15.00 -20.52
CA ASN A 143 3.47 14.67 -20.78
C ASN A 143 4.27 14.40 -19.48
N GLN A 144 3.59 13.85 -18.48
CA GLN A 144 4.21 13.53 -17.20
C GLN A 144 4.47 12.04 -17.06
N VAL A 145 5.50 11.71 -16.29
CA VAL A 145 5.78 10.35 -15.83
C VAL A 145 5.85 10.29 -14.31
N MET A 146 5.26 9.24 -13.75
CA MET A 146 5.45 8.86 -12.35
C MET A 146 6.55 7.81 -12.30
N VAL A 147 7.70 8.15 -11.73
CA VAL A 147 8.82 7.21 -11.54
C VAL A 147 9.01 6.95 -10.05
N GLY A 148 9.23 5.70 -9.69
CA GLY A 148 9.44 5.34 -8.29
C GLY A 148 10.21 4.05 -8.10
N PHE A 149 10.60 3.83 -6.86
CA PHE A 149 11.46 2.74 -6.45
C PHE A 149 11.01 2.23 -5.08
N VAL A 150 10.97 0.92 -4.93
CA VAL A 150 10.56 0.23 -3.71
C VAL A 150 11.72 -0.58 -3.18
N VAL A 151 12.02 -0.44 -1.90
CA VAL A 151 12.98 -1.29 -1.18
C VAL A 151 12.27 -1.95 0.01
N GLY A 152 12.39 -3.27 0.14
CA GLY A 152 11.86 -4.01 1.29
C GLY A 152 12.62 -3.66 2.56
N LEU A 153 11.93 -3.31 3.64
CA LEU A 153 12.54 -2.85 4.90
C LEU A 153 13.18 -3.97 5.75
N GLY A 154 13.33 -5.17 5.19
CA GLY A 154 14.07 -6.28 5.77
C GLY A 154 15.49 -6.43 5.21
N TYR A 155 16.04 -5.40 4.57
CA TYR A 155 17.42 -5.40 4.08
C TYR A 155 18.41 -5.47 5.25
N SER A 156 19.55 -6.13 5.03
CA SER A 156 20.55 -6.38 6.09
C SER A 156 21.68 -5.36 6.11
N ASN A 157 21.99 -4.71 4.98
CA ASN A 157 23.09 -3.75 4.89
C ASN A 157 22.69 -2.42 5.56
N PRO A 158 23.31 -2.02 6.69
CA PRO A 158 22.95 -0.79 7.40
C PRO A 158 23.34 0.49 6.65
N TYR A 159 24.22 0.40 5.64
CA TYR A 159 24.62 1.55 4.81
C TYR A 159 23.70 1.77 3.60
N LEU A 160 22.76 0.85 3.34
CA LEU A 160 21.83 0.98 2.21
C LEU A 160 20.90 2.17 2.45
N SER A 161 20.88 3.10 1.51
CA SER A 161 19.93 4.22 1.47
C SER A 161 18.92 3.99 0.34
N PRO A 162 17.65 3.67 0.64
CA PRO A 162 16.63 3.49 -0.39
C PRO A 162 16.47 4.72 -1.31
N PHE A 163 16.71 5.91 -0.76
CA PHE A 163 16.69 7.16 -1.52
C PHE A 163 17.85 7.25 -2.51
N GLU A 164 19.07 6.95 -2.08
CA GLU A 164 20.24 6.96 -2.98
C GLU A 164 20.13 5.87 -4.05
N GLU A 165 19.63 4.68 -3.71
CA GLU A 165 19.37 3.64 -4.70
C GLU A 165 18.33 4.08 -5.73
N PHE A 166 17.32 4.84 -5.33
CA PHE A 166 16.38 5.44 -6.29
C PHE A 166 17.04 6.50 -7.18
N GLN A 167 17.89 7.37 -6.64
CA GLN A 167 18.63 8.34 -7.45
C GLN A 167 19.57 7.63 -8.45
N ARG A 168 20.26 6.60 -7.99
CA ARG A 168 21.13 5.74 -8.81
C ARG A 168 20.33 5.01 -9.89
N TYR A 169 19.19 4.41 -9.57
CA TYR A 169 18.30 3.75 -10.53
C TYR A 169 18.00 4.63 -11.76
N LYS A 170 17.69 5.92 -11.53
CA LYS A 170 17.36 6.87 -12.61
C LYS A 170 18.53 7.16 -13.55
N THR A 171 19.78 6.83 -13.18
CA THR A 171 20.94 7.01 -14.07
C THR A 171 21.11 5.88 -15.07
N HIS A 172 20.40 4.75 -14.91
CA HIS A 172 20.42 3.65 -15.86
C HIS A 172 20.01 4.14 -17.26
N PRO A 173 20.74 3.84 -18.35
CA PRO A 173 20.46 4.37 -19.69
C PRO A 173 19.00 4.21 -20.13
N SER A 174 18.44 3.02 -19.91
CA SER A 174 17.03 2.68 -20.21
C SER A 174 15.98 3.53 -19.48
N ILE A 175 16.35 4.20 -18.39
CA ILE A 175 15.46 5.05 -17.58
C ILE A 175 15.81 6.52 -17.78
N ARG A 176 17.10 6.84 -17.76
CA ARG A 176 17.63 8.18 -18.02
C ARG A 176 17.11 8.75 -19.33
N ALA A 177 16.97 7.92 -20.37
CA ALA A 177 16.46 8.34 -21.67
C ALA A 177 15.13 9.11 -21.56
N PHE A 178 14.20 8.67 -20.70
CA PHE A 178 12.91 9.33 -20.49
C PHE A 178 13.02 10.65 -19.72
N LEU A 179 13.95 10.72 -18.75
CA LEU A 179 14.04 11.84 -17.79
C LEU A 179 14.99 12.95 -18.23
N GLU A 180 15.89 12.69 -19.18
CA GLU A 180 16.87 13.66 -19.65
C GLU A 180 16.22 14.87 -20.32
N GLY A 181 16.57 16.06 -19.84
CA GLY A 181 15.93 17.33 -20.20
C GLY A 181 14.60 17.59 -19.48
N GLY A 182 14.10 16.63 -18.71
CA GLY A 182 12.86 16.74 -17.94
C GLY A 182 13.01 17.56 -16.66
N LYS A 183 11.87 17.89 -16.06
CA LYS A 183 11.76 18.66 -14.82
C LYS A 183 11.02 17.84 -13.76
N ARG A 184 11.66 17.64 -12.61
CA ARG A 184 10.99 17.06 -11.43
C ARG A 184 9.99 18.07 -10.86
N VAL A 185 8.72 17.66 -10.77
CA VAL A 185 7.61 18.46 -10.25
C VAL A 185 7.40 18.22 -8.76
N SER A 186 7.44 16.96 -8.33
CA SER A 186 7.21 16.61 -6.92
C SER A 186 7.92 15.33 -6.52
N TYR A 187 8.02 15.14 -5.20
CA TYR A 187 8.65 13.99 -4.54
C TYR A 187 7.78 13.56 -3.35
N GLY A 188 7.74 12.27 -3.07
CA GLY A 188 7.14 11.74 -1.85
C GLY A 188 7.63 10.32 -1.55
N ALA A 189 7.45 9.90 -0.30
CA ALA A 189 7.75 8.55 0.13
C ALA A 189 6.64 8.03 1.05
N ARG A 190 6.36 6.73 0.98
CA ARG A 190 5.41 6.06 1.87
C ARG A 190 5.81 4.61 2.08
N ALA A 191 5.66 4.13 3.31
CA ALA A 191 5.75 2.70 3.58
C ALA A 191 4.55 1.96 2.96
N ILE A 192 4.76 0.74 2.51
CA ILE A 192 3.72 -0.15 2.00
C ILE A 192 3.78 -1.47 2.76
N THR A 193 2.62 -2.09 2.97
CA THR A 193 2.57 -3.46 3.51
C THR A 193 2.96 -4.45 2.43
N ALA A 194 3.49 -5.61 2.85
CA ALA A 194 4.04 -6.59 1.93
C ALA A 194 3.88 -8.03 2.40
N GLY A 195 3.45 -8.29 3.64
CA GLY A 195 3.28 -9.64 4.18
C GLY A 195 2.10 -10.41 3.58
N GLY A 196 1.10 -9.71 3.04
CA GLY A 196 -0.03 -10.32 2.36
C GLY A 196 -0.93 -11.11 3.31
N LEU A 197 -1.61 -12.14 2.77
CA LEU A 197 -2.69 -12.85 3.47
C LEU A 197 -2.27 -13.41 4.84
N LEU A 198 -1.07 -13.96 4.96
CA LEU A 198 -0.60 -14.60 6.20
C LEU A 198 -0.29 -13.61 7.32
N SER A 199 -0.07 -12.34 6.98
CA SER A 199 0.23 -11.29 7.94
C SER A 199 -0.98 -10.45 8.35
N LEU A 200 -2.17 -10.77 7.81
CA LEU A 200 -3.41 -10.08 8.19
C LEU A 200 -3.75 -10.39 9.66
N PRO A 201 -4.00 -9.35 10.47
CA PRO A 201 -4.42 -9.54 11.86
C PRO A 201 -5.90 -9.98 11.91
N LYS A 202 -6.39 -10.26 13.12
CA LYS A 202 -7.82 -10.21 13.41
C LYS A 202 -8.35 -8.81 13.02
N LEU A 203 -9.34 -8.79 12.14
CA LEU A 203 -9.77 -7.57 11.46
C LEU A 203 -10.76 -6.73 12.25
N ALA A 204 -11.54 -7.35 13.14
CA ALA A 204 -12.57 -6.70 13.93
C ALA A 204 -12.31 -6.92 15.43
N PHE A 205 -12.78 -5.98 16.23
CA PHE A 205 -12.70 -5.97 17.69
C PHE A 205 -13.92 -5.21 18.25
N PRO A 206 -14.19 -5.28 19.56
CA PRO A 206 -15.31 -4.56 20.16
C PRO A 206 -15.26 -3.06 19.86
N GLY A 207 -16.23 -2.58 19.08
CA GLY A 207 -16.41 -1.18 18.71
C GLY A 207 -15.62 -0.71 17.48
N GLY A 208 -14.96 -1.61 16.75
CA GLY A 208 -14.27 -1.18 15.53
C GLY A 208 -13.64 -2.28 14.67
N ALA A 209 -12.97 -1.85 13.62
CA ALA A 209 -12.27 -2.73 12.69
C ALA A 209 -11.09 -2.02 11.99
N LEU A 210 -10.12 -2.82 11.53
CA LEU A 210 -9.00 -2.37 10.68
C LEU A 210 -9.36 -2.56 9.19
N VAL A 211 -9.04 -1.55 8.37
CA VAL A 211 -9.39 -1.53 6.94
C VAL A 211 -8.16 -1.20 6.07
N GLY A 212 -8.12 -1.73 4.86
CA GLY A 212 -7.08 -1.44 3.88
C GLY A 212 -5.67 -1.77 4.38
N ASP A 213 -4.72 -0.86 4.14
CA ASP A 213 -3.32 -1.10 4.51
C ASP A 213 -3.04 -0.98 6.00
N ASP A 214 -4.01 -0.52 6.80
CA ASP A 214 -3.91 -0.57 8.26
C ASP A 214 -3.95 -2.02 8.76
N ALA A 215 -4.80 -2.85 8.14
CA ALA A 215 -4.78 -4.31 8.30
C ALA A 215 -3.68 -4.99 7.44
N GLY A 216 -3.38 -4.42 6.27
CA GLY A 216 -2.32 -4.89 5.37
C GLY A 216 -2.78 -5.71 4.18
N PHE A 217 -3.90 -5.30 3.56
CA PHE A 217 -4.51 -5.98 2.40
C PHE A 217 -3.77 -5.80 1.06
N LEU A 218 -2.60 -5.17 1.02
CA LEU A 218 -1.85 -4.96 -0.20
C LEU A 218 -1.45 -6.29 -0.87
N ASN A 219 -1.70 -6.39 -2.17
CA ASN A 219 -1.18 -7.48 -2.98
C ASN A 219 0.24 -7.15 -3.46
N ALA A 220 1.23 -7.70 -2.75
CA ALA A 220 2.64 -7.40 -2.98
C ALA A 220 3.17 -7.93 -4.33
N SER A 221 2.58 -8.98 -4.91
CA SER A 221 3.05 -9.52 -6.19
C SER A 221 2.67 -8.65 -7.38
N ARG A 222 1.61 -7.85 -7.23
CA ARG A 222 1.12 -6.94 -8.27
C ARG A 222 1.42 -5.48 -8.00
N ILE A 223 1.94 -5.15 -6.80
CA ILE A 223 2.13 -3.79 -6.32
C ILE A 223 0.80 -3.01 -6.36
N LYS A 224 -0.30 -3.66 -5.95
CA LYS A 224 -1.65 -3.07 -5.96
C LYS A 224 -2.32 -3.23 -4.59
N GLY A 225 -2.72 -2.10 -4.02
CA GLY A 225 -3.44 -2.04 -2.74
C GLY A 225 -4.74 -1.23 -2.80
N SER A 226 -4.89 -0.29 -3.74
CA SER A 226 -6.06 0.60 -3.78
C SER A 226 -7.38 -0.14 -3.98
N HIS A 227 -7.44 -1.12 -4.87
CA HIS A 227 -8.64 -1.95 -5.09
C HIS A 227 -8.97 -2.81 -3.86
N ALA A 228 -7.95 -3.29 -3.16
CA ALA A 228 -8.10 -4.04 -1.92
C ALA A 228 -8.60 -3.15 -0.77
N ALA A 229 -8.08 -1.93 -0.65
CA ALA A 229 -8.52 -0.94 0.33
C ALA A 229 -9.98 -0.52 0.10
N ILE A 230 -10.36 -0.24 -1.16
CA ILE A 230 -11.77 0.06 -1.50
C ILE A 230 -12.67 -1.14 -1.16
N LYS A 231 -12.29 -2.36 -1.56
CA LYS A 231 -13.11 -3.54 -1.31
C LYS A 231 -13.29 -3.79 0.19
N THR A 232 -12.23 -3.66 0.98
CA THR A 232 -12.30 -3.88 2.43
C THR A 232 -13.08 -2.79 3.14
N GLY A 233 -12.99 -1.53 2.67
CA GLY A 233 -13.87 -0.45 3.12
C GLY A 233 -15.35 -0.75 2.86
N MET A 234 -15.70 -1.24 1.67
CA MET A 234 -17.08 -1.65 1.37
C MET A 234 -17.56 -2.77 2.30
N LEU A 235 -16.76 -3.84 2.47
CA LEU A 235 -17.13 -4.97 3.33
C LEU A 235 -17.30 -4.57 4.80
N ALA A 236 -16.43 -3.68 5.31
CA ALA A 236 -16.52 -3.18 6.67
C ALA A 236 -17.74 -2.25 6.84
N ALA A 237 -18.05 -1.42 5.84
CA ALA A 237 -19.22 -0.56 5.83
C ALA A 237 -20.52 -1.37 5.82
N ASP A 238 -20.62 -2.41 4.98
CA ASP A 238 -21.79 -3.30 4.94
C ASP A 238 -22.03 -3.95 6.32
N ALA A 239 -20.97 -4.49 6.93
CA ALA A 239 -21.05 -5.11 8.24
C ALA A 239 -21.45 -4.11 9.35
N ALA A 240 -20.91 -2.89 9.32
CA ALA A 240 -21.26 -1.85 10.28
C ALA A 240 -22.70 -1.35 10.08
N PHE A 241 -23.13 -1.19 8.84
CA PHE A 241 -24.49 -0.77 8.51
C PHE A 241 -25.52 -1.78 9.03
N ASP A 242 -25.35 -3.07 8.73
CA ASP A 242 -26.24 -4.13 9.20
C ASP A 242 -26.30 -4.18 10.73
N ALA A 243 -25.15 -4.04 11.40
CA ALA A 243 -25.09 -4.01 12.86
C ALA A 243 -25.87 -2.82 13.45
N VAL A 244 -25.67 -1.62 12.89
CA VAL A 244 -26.38 -0.42 13.34
C VAL A 244 -27.89 -0.51 13.09
N GLN A 245 -28.31 -1.05 11.94
CA GLN A 245 -29.73 -1.29 11.63
C GLN A 245 -30.37 -2.30 12.58
N ALA A 246 -29.62 -3.31 13.02
CA ALA A 246 -30.04 -4.28 14.03
C ALA A 246 -30.01 -3.74 15.47
N GLY A 247 -29.70 -2.45 15.69
CA GLY A 247 -29.62 -1.83 17.01
C GLY A 247 -28.35 -2.17 17.79
N ARG A 248 -27.38 -2.85 17.17
CA ARG A 248 -26.09 -3.18 17.78
C ARG A 248 -25.17 -1.95 17.83
N HIS A 249 -24.25 -1.97 18.79
CA HIS A 249 -23.24 -0.93 18.99
C HIS A 249 -22.09 -1.51 19.82
N ASN A 250 -20.87 -1.00 19.62
CA ASN A 250 -19.66 -1.27 20.41
C ASN A 250 -19.23 -2.75 20.56
N ASP A 251 -19.94 -3.69 19.93
CA ASP A 251 -19.57 -5.10 19.86
C ASP A 251 -18.67 -5.39 18.65
N GLU A 252 -18.37 -6.66 18.38
CA GLU A 252 -17.49 -7.04 17.27
C GLU A 252 -18.26 -7.22 15.95
N LEU A 253 -17.76 -6.59 14.89
CA LEU A 253 -18.29 -6.69 13.52
C LEU A 253 -17.91 -8.01 12.84
N VAL A 254 -18.37 -9.15 13.37
CA VAL A 254 -18.02 -10.50 12.89
C VAL A 254 -18.35 -10.75 11.41
N ALA A 255 -19.33 -10.04 10.83
CA ALA A 255 -19.69 -10.19 9.41
C ALA A 255 -18.59 -9.69 8.45
N TYR A 256 -17.76 -8.74 8.88
CA TYR A 256 -16.67 -8.21 8.06
C TYR A 256 -15.59 -9.27 7.74
N PRO A 257 -14.95 -9.93 8.72
CA PRO A 257 -13.97 -10.97 8.42
C PRO A 257 -14.57 -12.16 7.65
N GLU A 258 -15.83 -12.54 7.90
CA GLU A 258 -16.47 -13.64 7.16
C GLU A 258 -16.75 -13.28 5.70
N SER A 259 -17.24 -12.07 5.44
CA SER A 259 -17.46 -11.59 4.07
C SER A 259 -16.13 -11.39 3.31
N PHE A 260 -15.04 -11.05 4.00
CA PHE A 260 -13.71 -11.04 3.39
C PHE A 260 -13.31 -12.44 2.90
N LYS A 261 -13.45 -13.48 3.73
CA LYS A 261 -13.04 -14.87 3.39
C LYS A 261 -13.71 -15.40 2.12
N THR A 262 -14.96 -14.99 1.86
CA THR A 262 -15.74 -15.40 0.68
C THR A 262 -15.58 -14.45 -0.51
N SER A 263 -14.86 -13.34 -0.36
CA SER A 263 -14.68 -12.35 -1.41
C SER A 263 -13.67 -12.74 -2.48
N TRP A 264 -13.75 -12.06 -3.63
CA TRP A 264 -12.71 -12.15 -4.67
C TRP A 264 -11.34 -11.69 -4.16
N LEU A 265 -11.29 -10.77 -3.19
CA LEU A 265 -10.03 -10.26 -2.66
C LEU A 265 -9.28 -11.33 -1.86
N HIS A 266 -9.98 -12.10 -1.04
CA HIS A 266 -9.37 -13.24 -0.36
C HIS A 266 -8.81 -14.25 -1.38
N THR A 267 -9.57 -14.53 -2.44
CA THR A 267 -9.09 -15.40 -3.54
C THR A 267 -7.82 -14.84 -4.20
N GLU A 268 -7.76 -13.54 -4.46
CA GLU A 268 -6.58 -12.86 -5.02
C GLU A 268 -5.37 -12.98 -4.09
N LEU A 269 -5.54 -12.63 -2.81
CA LEU A 269 -4.45 -12.65 -1.83
C LEU A 269 -3.99 -14.08 -1.52
N HIS A 270 -4.91 -15.04 -1.50
CA HIS A 270 -4.57 -16.45 -1.33
C HIS A 270 -3.72 -16.97 -2.48
N LYS A 271 -4.02 -16.60 -3.74
CA LYS A 271 -3.16 -16.94 -4.89
C LYS A 271 -1.74 -16.37 -4.75
N ALA A 272 -1.61 -15.15 -4.21
CA ALA A 272 -0.33 -14.46 -4.06
C ALA A 272 0.44 -14.79 -2.75
N ARG A 273 -0.15 -15.57 -1.83
CA ARG A 273 0.29 -15.70 -0.42
C ARG A 273 1.74 -16.14 -0.21
N ASN A 274 2.33 -16.87 -1.16
CA ASN A 274 3.71 -17.39 -1.08
C ASN A 274 4.75 -16.50 -1.77
N PHE A 275 4.33 -15.38 -2.38
CA PHE A 275 5.21 -14.55 -3.21
C PHE A 275 6.38 -13.98 -2.42
N LYS A 276 6.15 -13.41 -1.23
CA LYS A 276 7.24 -12.80 -0.46
C LYS A 276 8.18 -13.80 0.19
N GLN A 277 7.66 -14.92 0.71
CA GLN A 277 8.48 -16.01 1.24
C GLN A 277 9.35 -16.65 0.15
N TRP A 278 8.89 -16.60 -1.10
CA TRP A 278 9.71 -16.98 -2.25
C TRP A 278 10.80 -15.95 -2.54
N MET A 279 10.47 -14.66 -2.56
CA MET A 279 11.43 -13.57 -2.83
C MET A 279 12.52 -13.45 -1.75
N SER A 280 12.25 -13.82 -0.49
CA SER A 280 13.25 -13.81 0.57
C SER A 280 14.37 -14.86 0.38
N LYS A 281 14.25 -15.75 -0.60
CA LYS A 281 15.31 -16.71 -0.98
C LYS A 281 16.33 -16.14 -1.99
N GLY A 282 16.20 -14.87 -2.36
CA GLY A 282 17.09 -14.14 -3.26
C GLY A 282 16.78 -14.33 -4.76
N LEU A 283 17.16 -13.34 -5.58
CA LEU A 283 16.92 -13.35 -7.03
C LEU A 283 17.81 -14.37 -7.79
N SER A 284 18.93 -14.83 -7.22
CA SER A 284 19.92 -15.63 -7.97
C SER A 284 19.47 -17.06 -8.33
N ARG A 285 18.51 -17.65 -7.59
CA ARG A 285 17.93 -18.95 -7.97
C ARG A 285 17.01 -18.89 -9.20
N HIS A 286 16.71 -17.70 -9.73
CA HIS A 286 15.97 -17.56 -10.99
C HIS A 286 16.84 -17.73 -12.25
N VAL A 287 18.17 -17.81 -12.15
CA VAL A 287 19.06 -17.76 -13.31
C VAL A 287 19.88 -19.04 -13.54
N ASP A 288 19.84 -20.01 -12.61
CA ASP A 288 20.57 -21.27 -12.81
C ASP A 288 19.66 -22.31 -13.51
N GLY A 289 19.88 -22.47 -14.82
CA GLY A 289 19.08 -23.27 -15.75
C GLY A 289 19.16 -24.80 -15.56
N ARG A 290 19.02 -25.31 -14.33
CA ARG A 290 19.15 -26.75 -14.01
C ARG A 290 17.93 -27.43 -13.38
N HIS A 291 16.75 -26.86 -13.50
CA HIS A 291 15.49 -27.58 -13.25
C HIS A 291 14.40 -27.24 -14.28
N ARG A 292 14.68 -27.51 -15.56
CA ARG A 292 13.64 -27.67 -16.59
C ARG A 292 13.31 -29.15 -16.70
N THR A 293 12.25 -29.60 -16.01
CA THR A 293 11.46 -30.73 -16.53
C THR A 293 10.02 -30.82 -16.01
N GLU A 294 9.61 -30.19 -14.90
CA GLU A 294 8.23 -30.39 -14.40
C GLU A 294 7.38 -29.12 -14.25
N ALA A 295 7.97 -27.93 -14.23
CA ALA A 295 7.22 -26.65 -14.17
C ALA A 295 6.80 -26.11 -15.56
N ALA A 296 7.37 -26.64 -16.65
CA ALA A 296 7.13 -26.16 -18.01
C ALA A 296 5.72 -26.45 -18.55
N GLY A 297 5.00 -27.40 -17.95
CA GLY A 297 3.62 -27.74 -18.35
C GLY A 297 2.55 -26.80 -17.78
N ARG A 298 2.81 -26.10 -16.66
CA ARG A 298 1.83 -25.23 -16.01
C ARG A 298 1.99 -23.74 -16.35
N GLN A 299 3.19 -23.30 -16.72
CA GLN A 299 3.44 -21.90 -17.12
C GLN A 299 2.85 -21.58 -18.51
N ARG A 300 2.82 -22.55 -19.43
CA ARG A 300 2.23 -22.38 -20.78
C ARG A 300 0.73 -22.08 -20.80
N ALA A 301 0.02 -22.28 -19.68
CA ALA A 301 -1.40 -21.94 -19.55
C ALA A 301 -1.64 -20.52 -19.02
N MET A 302 -0.62 -19.84 -18.47
CA MET A 302 -0.74 -18.46 -17.98
C MET A 302 -0.20 -17.41 -18.95
N ASP A 303 0.68 -17.79 -19.88
CA ASP A 303 1.31 -16.88 -20.85
C ASP A 303 0.44 -16.62 -22.11
N ALA A 304 -0.84 -17.00 -22.11
CA ALA A 304 -1.75 -16.81 -23.25
C ALA A 304 -2.49 -15.46 -23.25
N ALA A 305 -2.08 -14.49 -22.41
CA ALA A 305 -2.68 -13.16 -22.38
C ALA A 305 -1.60 -12.05 -22.41
N SER A 306 -1.41 -11.49 -23.61
CA SER A 306 -0.59 -10.31 -23.97
C SER A 306 0.92 -10.55 -24.18
N PRO A 307 1.51 -10.15 -25.33
CA PRO A 307 2.94 -10.32 -25.60
C PRO A 307 3.73 -9.19 -24.92
N ALA A 308 4.22 -9.44 -23.71
CA ALA A 308 5.13 -8.52 -23.05
C ALA A 308 6.54 -8.60 -23.68
N LEU A 309 7.11 -7.46 -24.09
CA LEU A 309 8.53 -7.37 -24.45
C LEU A 309 9.35 -7.25 -23.15
N GLY A 310 9.94 -8.36 -22.71
CA GLY A 310 10.94 -8.36 -21.64
C GLY A 310 12.36 -8.26 -22.21
N SER A 311 13.18 -7.35 -21.71
CA SER A 311 14.61 -7.28 -22.01
C SER A 311 15.45 -7.27 -20.72
N ARG A 312 16.69 -7.78 -20.81
CA ARG A 312 17.64 -7.80 -19.69
C ARG A 312 18.95 -7.18 -20.14
N ASP A 313 19.41 -6.18 -19.40
CA ASP A 313 20.73 -5.59 -19.61
C ASP A 313 21.81 -6.58 -19.14
N ALA A 314 22.75 -6.92 -20.02
CA ALA A 314 23.79 -7.90 -19.75
C ALA A 314 24.89 -7.36 -18.83
N GLU A 315 25.12 -6.04 -18.79
CA GLU A 315 26.16 -5.41 -17.97
C GLU A 315 25.66 -5.11 -16.56
N THR A 316 24.46 -4.54 -16.45
CA THR A 316 23.91 -4.13 -15.16
C THR A 316 23.03 -5.21 -14.53
N GLY A 317 22.50 -6.13 -15.33
CA GLY A 317 21.54 -7.13 -14.88
C GLY A 317 20.12 -6.59 -14.68
N LEU A 318 19.83 -5.34 -15.04
CA LEU A 318 18.48 -4.76 -14.96
C LEU A 318 17.52 -5.53 -15.87
N ALA A 319 16.48 -6.11 -15.29
CA ALA A 319 15.37 -6.70 -16.02
C ALA A 319 14.27 -5.65 -16.19
N VAL A 320 13.82 -5.41 -17.43
CA VAL A 320 12.78 -4.44 -17.78
C VAL A 320 11.56 -5.18 -18.32
N HIS A 321 10.40 -4.89 -17.75
CA HIS A 321 9.11 -5.38 -18.21
C HIS A 321 8.23 -4.17 -18.56
N ALA A 322 7.86 -4.06 -19.84
CA ALA A 322 7.05 -2.96 -20.34
C ALA A 322 5.71 -3.49 -20.86
N ASP A 323 4.63 -2.90 -20.35
CA ASP A 323 3.25 -3.17 -20.76
C ASP A 323 2.60 -1.88 -21.25
N ARG A 324 1.58 -2.03 -22.12
CA ARG A 324 0.67 -0.93 -22.48
C ARG A 324 -0.71 -1.22 -21.91
N VAL A 325 -1.23 -0.25 -21.17
CA VAL A 325 -2.64 -0.27 -20.72
C VAL A 325 -3.47 0.43 -21.79
N SER A 326 -4.37 -0.30 -22.44
CA SER A 326 -5.31 0.30 -23.41
C SER A 326 -6.13 1.38 -22.71
N GLN A 327 -6.22 2.57 -23.31
CA GLN A 327 -7.22 3.55 -22.89
C GLN A 327 -8.61 2.94 -23.13
N ALA A 328 -9.41 2.86 -22.07
CA ALA A 328 -10.84 2.57 -22.17
C ALA A 328 -11.59 3.86 -22.49
#